data_AF-A0A1F9DRZ6-F1
#
_entry.id   AF-A0A1F9DRZ6-F1
#
_cell.length_a   1.000
_cell.length_b   1.000
_cell.length_c   1.000
_cell.angle_alpha   90.00
_cell.angle_beta   90.00
_cell.angle_gamma   90.00
#
_symmetry.space_group_name_H-M   'P 1'
#
loop_
_entity.id
_entity.type
_entity.pdbx_description
1 polymer ?
#
loop_
_entity_poly.entity_id
_entity_poly.type
_entity_poly.pdbx_seq_one_letter_code
_entity_poly.pdbx_strand_id
1 'polypeptide(L)'
;MKAYIDFFVSVTDMPFAIDMWMLKPRLEATRYGAELGLMDRLLYNSITPWSTDLKSEVAEIKELGVKQVVMVVFDQDDQMPTGRIKSLKNLLESIEGSGIENILVDTSVMNLPATAMSLQANYMVKEQFGLPAGCASANGTYMWKEPREMWGKEGFIGLDAATHAISSILWSDFLFYGPISGAPWVFPAVATANAILGTLVFNETKELPRNEASPLKKLFPDFTDQLSKIVQNNRKEV
;
A
#
# COMPACT_ATOMS: atom_id res chain seq x y z
N MET A 1 7.96 10.84 -19.21
CA MET A 1 6.79 10.77 -18.31
C MET A 1 5.53 11.34 -18.95
N LYS A 2 5.55 12.52 -19.60
CA LYS A 2 4.37 13.13 -20.26
C LYS A 2 3.52 12.15 -21.07
N ALA A 3 4.12 11.45 -22.05
CA ALA A 3 3.41 10.47 -22.86
C ALA A 3 2.73 9.33 -22.07
N TYR A 4 3.30 8.93 -20.92
CA TYR A 4 2.69 7.92 -20.05
C TYR A 4 1.51 8.48 -19.27
N ILE A 5 1.63 9.73 -18.79
CA ILE A 5 0.51 10.43 -18.12
C ILE A 5 -0.63 10.62 -19.12
N ASP A 6 -0.35 11.16 -20.32
CA ASP A 6 -1.34 11.40 -21.37
C ASP A 6 -2.08 10.10 -21.75
N PHE A 7 -1.33 9.02 -21.96
CA PHE A 7 -1.92 7.72 -22.23
C PHE A 7 -2.81 7.25 -21.08
N PHE A 8 -2.31 7.25 -19.84
CA PHE A 8 -3.04 6.74 -18.69
C PHE A 8 -4.35 7.50 -18.48
N VAL A 9 -4.32 8.83 -18.51
CA VAL A 9 -5.52 9.64 -18.31
C VAL A 9 -6.50 9.58 -19.48
N SER A 10 -6.05 9.18 -20.67
CA SER A 10 -6.93 8.97 -21.82
C SER A 10 -7.77 7.70 -21.74
N VAL A 11 -7.38 6.73 -20.90
CA VAL A 11 -8.02 5.41 -20.83
C VAL A 11 -8.70 5.13 -19.48
N THR A 12 -8.46 5.94 -18.46
CA THR A 12 -9.06 5.74 -17.13
C THR A 12 -9.11 7.02 -16.29
N ASP A 13 -10.10 7.07 -15.40
CA ASP A 13 -10.26 8.11 -14.37
C ASP A 13 -9.62 7.71 -13.03
N MET A 14 -9.00 6.54 -12.94
CA MET A 14 -8.35 6.07 -11.72
C MET A 14 -7.23 7.03 -11.25
N PRO A 15 -6.93 7.05 -9.93
CA PRO A 15 -5.74 7.71 -9.43
C PRO A 15 -4.47 7.01 -9.97
N PHE A 16 -3.36 7.75 -10.00
CA PHE A 16 -2.06 7.25 -10.43
C PHE A 16 -0.93 7.84 -9.62
N ALA A 17 0.19 7.13 -9.54
CA ALA A 17 1.38 7.61 -8.88
C ALA A 17 2.39 8.18 -9.88
N ILE A 18 3.00 9.32 -9.57
CA ILE A 18 4.28 9.70 -10.17
C ILE A 18 5.37 9.02 -9.36
N ASP A 19 5.86 7.90 -9.87
CA ASP A 19 6.87 7.06 -9.21
C ASP A 19 8.21 7.18 -9.94
N MET A 20 9.13 7.95 -9.34
CA MET A 20 10.47 8.16 -9.87
C MET A 20 11.48 8.31 -8.73
N TRP A 21 12.62 7.63 -8.85
CA TRP A 21 13.68 7.68 -7.84
C TRP A 21 14.41 9.04 -7.81
N MET A 22 14.53 9.72 -8.96
CA MET A 22 15.19 11.02 -9.06
C MET A 22 14.19 12.16 -8.80
N LEU A 23 14.56 13.06 -7.89
CA LEU A 23 13.75 14.21 -7.48
C LEU A 23 13.35 15.11 -8.67
N LYS A 24 14.32 15.57 -9.46
CA LYS A 24 14.06 16.54 -10.54
C LYS A 24 13.04 16.02 -11.58
N PRO A 25 13.22 14.83 -12.18
CA PRO A 25 12.22 14.26 -13.09
C PRO A 25 10.85 14.02 -12.44
N ARG A 26 10.82 13.67 -11.15
CA ARG A 26 9.57 13.50 -10.38
C ARG A 26 8.79 14.81 -10.28
N LEU A 27 9.47 15.89 -9.95
CA LEU A 27 8.89 17.23 -9.87
C LEU A 27 8.44 17.74 -11.24
N GLU A 28 9.22 17.51 -12.30
CA GLU A 28 8.83 17.85 -13.68
C GLU A 28 7.55 17.11 -14.11
N ALA A 29 7.41 15.83 -13.76
CA ALA A 29 6.20 15.06 -14.03
C ALA A 29 5.01 15.50 -13.18
N THR A 30 5.24 15.87 -11.92
CA THR A 30 4.22 16.39 -11.01
C THR A 30 3.68 17.72 -11.50
N ARG A 31 4.56 18.62 -11.96
CA ARG A 31 4.20 19.90 -12.57
C ARG A 31 3.33 19.71 -13.81
N TYR A 32 3.66 18.74 -14.65
CA TYR A 32 2.81 18.39 -15.79
C TYR A 32 1.42 17.88 -15.36
N GLY A 33 1.35 17.07 -14.29
CA GLY A 33 0.08 16.67 -13.69
C GLY A 33 -0.75 17.87 -13.21
N ALA A 34 -0.10 18.86 -12.61
CA ALA A 34 -0.74 20.11 -12.19
C ALA A 34 -1.27 20.93 -13.37
N GLU A 35 -0.48 21.08 -14.44
CA GLU A 35 -0.88 21.77 -15.68
C GLU A 35 -2.14 21.15 -16.31
N LEU A 36 -2.31 19.83 -16.17
CA LEU A 36 -3.48 19.10 -16.66
C LEU A 36 -4.67 19.09 -15.67
N GLY A 37 -4.54 19.71 -14.50
CA GLY A 37 -5.59 19.71 -13.47
C GLY A 37 -5.81 18.37 -12.78
N LEU A 38 -4.77 17.52 -12.70
CA LEU A 38 -4.88 16.14 -12.21
C LEU A 38 -4.53 15.97 -10.71
N MET A 39 -4.37 17.06 -9.95
CA MET A 39 -3.85 16.99 -8.58
C MET A 39 -4.72 16.19 -7.61
N ASP A 40 -6.03 16.09 -7.85
CA ASP A 40 -6.92 15.25 -7.02
C ASP A 40 -6.77 13.74 -7.29
N ARG A 41 -6.13 13.36 -8.40
CA ARG A 41 -5.87 11.97 -8.82
C ARG A 41 -4.42 11.55 -8.63
N LEU A 42 -3.53 12.52 -8.39
CA LEU A 42 -2.09 12.31 -8.40
C LEU A 42 -1.58 11.94 -7.02
N LEU A 43 -0.98 10.77 -6.92
CA LEU A 43 -0.24 10.32 -5.75
C LEU A 43 1.26 10.60 -5.96
N TYR A 44 1.84 11.51 -5.17
CA TYR A 44 3.27 11.80 -5.26
C TYR A 44 4.08 10.68 -4.59
N ASN A 45 4.87 9.92 -5.35
CA ASN A 45 5.68 8.81 -4.84
C ASN A 45 7.18 9.06 -5.07
N SER A 46 7.95 9.44 -4.05
CA SER A 46 7.61 9.57 -2.63
C SER A 46 8.44 10.65 -1.94
N ILE A 47 8.00 11.06 -0.75
CA ILE A 47 8.83 11.76 0.24
C ILE A 47 9.60 10.71 1.04
N THR A 48 10.92 10.90 1.19
CA THR A 48 11.81 9.90 1.79
C THR A 48 12.84 10.54 2.74
N PRO A 49 13.39 9.80 3.73
CA PRO A 49 14.35 10.37 4.69
C PRO A 49 15.74 10.62 4.06
N TRP A 50 16.00 10.07 2.87
CA TRP A 50 17.23 10.28 2.10
C TRP A 50 17.09 11.33 1.00
N SER A 51 16.00 12.12 1.00
CA SER A 51 15.88 13.25 0.07
C SER A 51 17.02 14.25 0.34
N THR A 52 17.80 14.57 -0.70
CA THR A 52 18.97 15.46 -0.59
C THR A 52 18.58 16.93 -0.42
N ASP A 53 17.33 17.27 -0.72
CA ASP A 53 16.79 18.63 -0.59
C ASP A 53 15.29 18.61 -0.22
N LEU A 54 14.99 17.96 0.91
CA LEU A 54 13.62 17.76 1.38
C LEU A 54 12.85 19.08 1.53
N LYS A 55 13.51 20.15 1.99
CA LYS A 55 12.86 21.45 2.23
C LYS A 55 12.37 22.06 0.91
N SER A 56 13.21 22.08 -0.12
CA SER A 56 12.81 22.60 -1.44
C SER A 56 11.77 21.71 -2.09
N GLU A 57 11.90 20.39 -1.97
CA GLU A 57 10.89 19.43 -2.43
C GLU A 57 9.51 19.71 -1.82
N VAL A 58 9.43 19.86 -0.50
CA VAL A 58 8.18 20.15 0.22
C VAL A 58 7.59 21.51 -0.18
N ALA A 59 8.43 22.53 -0.38
CA ALA A 59 7.98 23.83 -0.85
C ALA A 59 7.38 23.76 -2.27
N GLU A 60 8.04 23.04 -3.18
CA GLU A 60 7.58 22.93 -4.56
C GLU A 60 6.29 22.12 -4.68
N ILE A 61 6.18 20.97 -4.01
CA ILE A 61 4.94 20.18 -4.04
C ILE A 61 3.75 20.91 -3.41
N LYS A 62 4.00 21.79 -2.43
CA LYS A 62 2.99 22.69 -1.87
C LYS A 62 2.50 23.70 -2.92
N GLU A 63 3.42 24.35 -3.63
CA GLU A 63 3.08 25.29 -4.70
C GLU A 63 2.30 24.62 -5.84
N LEU A 64 2.64 23.37 -6.15
CA LEU A 64 1.94 22.55 -7.15
C LEU A 64 0.57 22.04 -6.67
N GLY A 65 0.24 22.17 -5.38
CA GLY A 65 -1.02 21.70 -4.82
C GLY A 65 -1.12 20.18 -4.66
N VAL A 66 0.00 19.50 -4.36
CA VAL A 66 0.01 18.07 -4.05
C VAL A 66 -0.74 17.82 -2.74
N LYS A 67 -1.76 16.95 -2.78
CA LYS A 67 -2.57 16.60 -1.61
C LYS A 67 -2.31 15.20 -1.08
N GLN A 68 -1.96 14.26 -1.95
CA GLN A 68 -1.73 12.86 -1.61
C GLN A 68 -0.27 12.47 -1.83
N VAL A 69 0.36 11.90 -0.82
CA VAL A 69 1.77 11.47 -0.89
C VAL A 69 1.94 10.04 -0.41
N VAL A 70 2.89 9.34 -1.03
CA VAL A 70 3.54 8.18 -0.43
C VAL A 70 4.72 8.68 0.38
N MET A 71 4.81 8.24 1.63
CA MET A 71 5.95 8.47 2.49
C MET A 71 6.70 7.16 2.65
N VAL A 72 7.85 7.06 2.00
CA VAL A 72 8.71 5.88 2.14
C VAL A 72 9.62 6.10 3.33
N VAL A 73 9.51 5.23 4.33
CA VAL A 73 10.11 5.47 5.66
C VAL A 73 11.27 4.54 5.99
N PHE A 74 11.92 3.92 5.02
CA PHE A 74 13.08 3.08 5.30
C PHE A 74 14.23 3.91 5.92
N ASP A 75 14.85 3.41 6.97
CA ASP A 75 16.00 4.05 7.61
C ASP A 75 17.24 3.21 7.27
N GLN A 76 18.24 3.83 6.64
CA GLN A 76 19.45 3.12 6.20
C GLN A 76 20.35 2.73 7.38
N ASP A 77 20.31 3.51 8.47
CA ASP A 77 21.14 3.32 9.66
C ASP A 77 20.47 2.37 10.66
N ASP A 78 19.13 2.41 10.77
CA ASP A 78 18.31 1.46 11.56
C ASP A 78 17.30 0.73 10.68
N GLN A 79 17.70 -0.43 10.14
CA GLN A 79 16.85 -1.23 9.25
C GLN A 79 15.75 -2.02 9.99
N MET A 80 15.62 -1.87 11.31
CA MET A 80 14.56 -2.49 12.10
C MET A 80 13.22 -1.76 11.92
N PRO A 81 12.09 -2.31 12.43
CA PRO A 81 10.82 -1.58 12.45
C PRO A 81 10.92 -0.23 13.18
N THR A 82 11.78 -0.12 14.20
CA THR A 82 12.00 1.11 14.97
C THR A 82 12.56 2.26 14.16
N GLY A 83 13.50 1.98 13.25
CA GLY A 83 14.08 3.02 12.38
C GLY A 83 13.06 3.59 11.42
N ARG A 84 12.13 2.75 10.94
CA ARG A 84 11.00 3.21 10.12
C ARG A 84 10.09 4.17 10.87
N ILE A 85 9.82 3.88 12.13
CA ILE A 85 9.00 4.75 12.99
C ILE A 85 9.71 6.07 13.29
N LYS A 86 11.02 6.03 13.55
CA LYS A 86 11.83 7.25 13.69
C LYS A 86 11.80 8.10 12.41
N SER A 87 12.01 7.47 11.25
CA SER A 87 11.97 8.16 9.95
C SER A 87 10.60 8.76 9.66
N LEU A 88 9.52 8.02 9.90
CA LEU A 88 8.15 8.53 9.76
C LEU A 88 7.95 9.79 10.61
N LYS A 89 8.30 9.75 11.90
CA LYS A 89 8.15 10.89 12.80
C LYS A 89 8.86 12.14 12.26
N ASN A 90 10.12 12.00 11.86
CA ASN A 90 10.92 13.12 11.35
C ASN A 90 10.34 13.69 10.04
N LEU A 91 9.83 12.82 9.16
CA LEU A 91 9.22 13.26 7.91
C LEU A 91 7.88 13.98 8.15
N LEU A 92 7.05 13.50 9.07
CA LEU A 92 5.80 14.16 9.46
C LEU A 92 6.06 15.59 9.97
N GLU A 93 7.08 15.77 10.82
CA GLU A 93 7.52 17.09 11.29
C GLU A 93 8.00 17.97 10.12
N SER A 94 8.68 17.39 9.13
CA SER A 94 9.24 18.11 7.99
C SER A 94 8.19 18.61 6.98
N ILE A 95 7.00 17.99 6.97
CA ILE A 95 5.91 18.36 6.05
C ILE A 95 4.80 19.19 6.73
N GLU A 96 4.99 19.61 7.97
CA GLU A 96 4.00 20.41 8.69
C GLU A 96 3.71 21.72 7.92
N GLY A 97 2.41 22.01 7.70
CA GLY A 97 1.99 23.19 6.94
C GLY A 97 2.24 23.12 5.42
N SER A 98 2.58 21.94 4.87
CA SER A 98 2.75 21.71 3.43
C SER A 98 1.44 21.71 2.64
N GLY A 99 0.29 21.52 3.30
CA GLY A 99 -0.99 21.34 2.63
C GLY A 99 -1.27 19.90 2.17
N ILE A 100 -0.39 18.95 2.49
CA ILE A 100 -0.63 17.52 2.29
C ILE A 100 -1.80 17.08 3.20
N GLU A 101 -2.77 16.41 2.60
CA GLU A 101 -4.00 15.95 3.26
C GLU A 101 -3.98 14.45 3.56
N ASN A 102 -3.40 13.66 2.65
CA ASN A 102 -3.43 12.20 2.71
C ASN A 102 -2.02 11.63 2.58
N ILE A 103 -1.66 10.73 3.51
CA ILE A 103 -0.35 10.09 3.56
C ILE A 103 -0.54 8.58 3.53
N LEU A 104 0.10 7.91 2.58
CA LEU A 104 0.28 6.47 2.57
C LEU A 104 1.70 6.14 3.03
N VAL A 105 1.84 5.46 4.16
CA VAL A 105 3.16 5.11 4.69
C VAL A 105 3.63 3.81 4.05
N ASP A 106 4.68 3.87 3.22
CA ASP A 106 5.33 2.70 2.65
C ASP A 106 6.56 2.32 3.49
N THR A 107 6.47 1.17 4.16
CA THR A 107 7.52 0.66 5.03
C THR A 107 8.64 -0.05 4.30
N SER A 108 8.61 -0.17 2.97
CA SER A 108 9.69 -0.67 2.09
C SER A 108 10.26 -2.05 2.44
N VAL A 109 10.17 -2.95 1.45
CA VAL A 109 10.71 -4.32 1.55
C VAL A 109 12.09 -4.38 0.88
N MET A 110 13.09 -4.85 1.63
CA MET A 110 14.49 -4.94 1.17
C MET A 110 14.91 -6.34 0.68
N ASN A 111 14.14 -7.37 1.03
CA ASN A 111 14.22 -8.75 0.51
C ASN A 111 13.00 -9.53 1.04
N LEU A 112 12.77 -10.74 0.54
CA LEU A 112 11.57 -11.50 0.90
C LEU A 112 11.44 -11.73 2.43
N PRO A 113 12.40 -12.32 3.17
CA PRO A 113 12.26 -12.48 4.62
C PRO A 113 12.10 -11.16 5.39
N ALA A 114 12.79 -10.10 4.96
CA ALA A 114 12.70 -8.78 5.58
C ALA A 114 11.31 -8.13 5.43
N THR A 115 10.41 -8.67 4.60
CA THR A 115 8.99 -8.28 4.58
C THR A 115 8.39 -8.31 5.99
N ALA A 116 8.81 -9.25 6.86
CA ALA A 116 8.34 -9.28 8.25
C ALA A 116 8.64 -7.99 9.03
N MET A 117 9.78 -7.33 8.77
CA MET A 117 10.12 -6.05 9.40
C MET A 117 9.20 -4.93 8.91
N SER A 118 8.86 -4.93 7.62
CA SER A 118 7.91 -3.98 7.03
C SER A 118 6.50 -4.17 7.62
N LEU A 119 6.03 -5.41 7.75
CA LEU A 119 4.71 -5.72 8.32
C LEU A 119 4.62 -5.35 9.82
N GLN A 120 5.69 -5.62 10.58
CA GLN A 120 5.75 -5.17 11.98
C GLN A 120 5.79 -3.65 12.09
N ALA A 121 6.47 -2.96 11.15
CA ALA A 121 6.42 -1.51 11.09
C ALA A 121 5.01 -1.01 10.73
N ASN A 122 4.29 -1.65 9.81
CA ASN A 122 2.90 -1.29 9.49
C ASN A 122 2.01 -1.32 10.74
N TYR A 123 2.13 -2.36 11.57
CA TYR A 123 1.47 -2.41 12.87
C TYR A 123 1.79 -1.19 13.73
N MET A 124 3.08 -0.89 13.91
CA MET A 124 3.53 0.24 14.74
C MET A 124 3.07 1.59 14.18
N VAL A 125 3.04 1.77 12.86
CA VAL A 125 2.54 2.99 12.20
C VAL A 125 1.07 3.20 12.55
N LYS A 126 0.26 2.15 12.42
CA LYS A 126 -1.17 2.21 12.71
C LYS A 126 -1.43 2.47 14.20
N GLU A 127 -0.72 1.78 15.07
CA GLU A 127 -0.88 1.91 16.52
C GLU A 127 -0.47 3.29 17.04
N GLN A 128 0.62 3.87 16.53
CA GLN A 128 1.19 5.12 17.05
C GLN A 128 0.67 6.37 16.35
N PHE A 129 0.30 6.28 15.07
CA PHE A 129 -0.04 7.45 14.25
C PHE A 129 -1.44 7.38 13.62
N GLY A 130 -2.09 6.20 13.62
CA GLY A 130 -3.39 6.02 12.98
C GLY A 130 -3.36 6.18 11.45
N LEU A 131 -2.17 6.20 10.84
CA LEU A 131 -1.99 6.39 9.40
C LEU A 131 -2.12 5.05 8.64
N PRO A 132 -2.63 5.06 7.40
CA PRO A 132 -2.63 3.86 6.57
C PRO A 132 -1.20 3.48 6.21
N ALA A 133 -0.89 2.19 6.37
CA ALA A 133 0.45 1.65 6.16
C ALA A 133 0.43 0.50 5.17
N GLY A 134 1.50 0.35 4.41
CA GLY A 134 1.63 -0.67 3.39
C GLY A 134 3.07 -0.87 3.00
N CYS A 135 3.29 -1.73 2.01
CA CYS A 135 4.63 -1.94 1.47
C CYS A 135 4.61 -2.43 0.02
N ALA A 136 5.74 -2.30 -0.65
CA ALA A 136 5.99 -2.91 -1.95
C ALA A 136 6.47 -4.36 -1.81
N SER A 137 5.56 -5.30 -1.47
CA SER A 137 5.90 -6.73 -1.30
C SER A 137 6.57 -7.35 -2.52
N ALA A 138 6.26 -6.85 -3.73
CA ALA A 138 6.90 -7.27 -4.96
C ALA A 138 8.42 -7.04 -4.98
N ASN A 139 8.93 -6.04 -4.26
CA ASN A 139 10.38 -5.87 -4.15
C ASN A 139 11.00 -7.12 -3.52
N GLY A 140 10.38 -7.67 -2.46
CA GLY A 140 10.85 -8.90 -1.82
C GLY A 140 10.87 -10.10 -2.78
N THR A 141 9.78 -10.31 -3.51
CA THR A 141 9.61 -11.48 -4.38
C THR A 141 10.46 -11.41 -5.64
N TYR A 142 10.55 -10.25 -6.30
CA TYR A 142 11.31 -10.09 -7.54
C TYR A 142 12.83 -9.96 -7.33
N MET A 143 13.27 -9.55 -6.14
CA MET A 143 14.71 -9.58 -5.79
C MET A 143 15.24 -10.99 -5.57
N TRP A 144 14.38 -11.94 -5.16
CA TRP A 144 14.75 -13.35 -5.07
C TRP A 144 14.60 -14.02 -6.43
N LYS A 145 15.71 -14.25 -7.14
CA LYS A 145 15.73 -14.68 -8.56
C LYS A 145 15.68 -16.21 -8.70
N GLU A 146 16.25 -16.88 -7.71
CA GLU A 146 16.42 -18.33 -7.58
C GLU A 146 15.12 -19.14 -7.65
N PRO A 147 13.96 -18.69 -7.12
CA PRO A 147 12.71 -19.45 -7.21
C PRO A 147 12.32 -19.84 -8.63
N ARG A 148 12.66 -19.01 -9.64
CA ARG A 148 12.38 -19.32 -11.05
C ARG A 148 13.23 -20.48 -11.57
N GLU A 149 14.47 -20.59 -11.09
CA GLU A 149 15.38 -21.68 -11.45
C GLU A 149 15.02 -22.96 -10.68
N MET A 150 14.69 -22.83 -9.39
CA MET A 150 14.37 -23.96 -8.51
C MET A 150 13.02 -24.61 -8.83
N TRP A 151 12.00 -23.79 -9.14
CA TRP A 151 10.60 -24.23 -9.21
C TRP A 151 9.84 -23.74 -10.44
N GLY A 152 10.54 -23.12 -11.40
CA GLY A 152 9.93 -22.62 -12.63
C GLY A 152 8.99 -21.43 -12.43
N LYS A 153 8.21 -21.16 -13.47
CA LYS A 153 7.26 -20.03 -13.49
C LYS A 153 6.16 -20.21 -12.45
N GLU A 154 5.61 -21.40 -12.34
CA GLU A 154 4.52 -21.75 -11.43
C GLU A 154 4.97 -21.63 -9.98
N GLY A 155 6.22 -22.03 -9.68
CA GLY A 155 6.81 -21.84 -8.36
C GLY A 155 6.96 -20.37 -7.98
N PHE A 156 7.43 -19.52 -8.91
CA PHE A 156 7.47 -18.07 -8.69
C PHE A 156 6.08 -17.48 -8.47
N ILE A 157 5.08 -17.89 -9.27
CA ILE A 157 3.69 -17.42 -9.12
C ILE A 157 3.15 -17.78 -7.74
N GLY A 158 3.35 -19.03 -7.30
CA GLY A 158 2.90 -19.49 -5.97
C GLY A 158 3.55 -18.69 -4.84
N LEU A 159 4.87 -18.47 -4.94
CA LEU A 159 5.63 -17.65 -4.00
C LEU A 159 5.14 -16.19 -3.95
N ASP A 160 4.93 -15.58 -5.11
CA ASP A 160 4.53 -14.18 -5.22
C ASP A 160 3.10 -13.98 -4.70
N ALA A 161 2.19 -14.88 -5.07
CA ALA A 161 0.83 -14.93 -4.55
C ALA A 161 0.79 -15.09 -3.02
N ALA A 162 1.56 -16.04 -2.46
CA ALA A 162 1.62 -16.28 -1.02
C ALA A 162 2.13 -15.06 -0.26
N THR A 163 3.17 -14.40 -0.78
CA THR A 163 3.76 -13.21 -0.15
C THR A 163 2.75 -12.05 -0.10
N HIS A 164 2.03 -11.80 -1.19
CA HIS A 164 1.02 -10.74 -1.23
C HIS A 164 -0.20 -11.08 -0.35
N ALA A 165 -0.65 -12.34 -0.32
CA ALA A 165 -1.72 -12.79 0.56
C ALA A 165 -1.37 -12.51 2.03
N ILE A 166 -0.19 -12.95 2.49
CA ILE A 166 0.29 -12.74 3.87
C ILE A 166 0.43 -11.24 4.15
N SER A 167 1.07 -10.49 3.26
CA SER A 167 1.29 -9.05 3.44
C SER A 167 -0.03 -8.28 3.56
N SER A 168 -1.07 -8.71 2.86
CA SER A 168 -2.37 -8.03 2.82
C SER A 168 -3.19 -8.17 4.10
N ILE A 169 -2.93 -9.19 4.93
CA ILE A 169 -3.70 -9.43 6.17
C ILE A 169 -2.92 -9.07 7.43
N LEU A 170 -1.60 -8.87 7.33
CA LEU A 170 -0.75 -8.47 8.44
C LEU A 170 -0.56 -6.95 8.45
N TRP A 171 -1.56 -6.27 9.01
CA TRP A 171 -1.57 -4.83 9.32
C TRP A 171 -1.36 -3.87 8.14
N SER A 172 -1.46 -4.33 6.90
CA SER A 172 -1.35 -3.48 5.71
C SER A 172 -2.72 -3.01 5.20
N ASP A 173 -2.80 -1.75 4.75
CA ASP A 173 -3.96 -1.13 4.10
C ASP A 173 -3.82 -1.11 2.58
N PHE A 174 -2.60 -1.13 2.06
CA PHE A 174 -2.30 -1.17 0.64
C PHE A 174 -1.02 -1.97 0.36
N LEU A 175 -0.86 -2.43 -0.88
CA LEU A 175 0.35 -3.08 -1.37
C LEU A 175 0.70 -2.55 -2.77
N PHE A 176 1.98 -2.22 -2.99
CA PHE A 176 2.50 -2.10 -4.35
C PHE A 176 2.88 -3.49 -4.86
N TYR A 177 2.01 -4.06 -5.69
CA TYR A 177 2.15 -5.45 -6.13
C TYR A 177 3.13 -5.66 -7.30
N GLY A 178 3.81 -4.60 -7.73
CA GLY A 178 4.79 -4.65 -8.81
C GLY A 178 4.13 -4.70 -10.20
N PRO A 179 4.71 -5.43 -11.16
CA PRO A 179 4.27 -5.41 -12.54
C PRO A 179 2.81 -5.84 -12.72
N ILE A 180 2.08 -5.13 -13.59
CA ILE A 180 0.67 -5.44 -13.92
C ILE A 180 0.47 -6.89 -14.42
N SER A 181 1.51 -7.49 -14.99
CA SER A 181 1.50 -8.91 -15.40
C SER A 181 1.26 -9.88 -14.24
N GLY A 182 1.50 -9.46 -12.99
CA GLY A 182 1.22 -10.25 -11.79
C GLY A 182 -0.20 -10.16 -11.26
N ALA A 183 -1.01 -9.23 -11.76
CA ALA A 183 -2.39 -9.07 -11.33
C ALA A 183 -3.22 -10.37 -11.37
N PRO A 184 -3.10 -11.26 -12.40
CA PRO A 184 -3.89 -12.48 -12.48
C PRO A 184 -3.70 -13.46 -11.32
N TRP A 185 -2.59 -13.42 -10.58
CA TRP A 185 -2.37 -14.27 -9.42
C TRP A 185 -2.33 -13.50 -8.09
N VAL A 186 -1.90 -12.23 -8.09
CA VAL A 186 -1.88 -11.42 -6.87
C VAL A 186 -3.30 -11.07 -6.40
N PHE A 187 -4.17 -10.60 -7.30
CA PHE A 187 -5.53 -10.19 -6.92
C PHE A 187 -6.35 -11.34 -6.31
N PRO A 188 -6.44 -12.54 -6.92
CA PRO A 188 -7.16 -13.64 -6.27
C PRO A 188 -6.52 -14.08 -4.94
N ALA A 189 -5.19 -14.01 -4.81
CA ALA A 189 -4.52 -14.34 -3.55
C ALA A 189 -4.87 -13.35 -2.43
N VAL A 190 -4.81 -12.04 -2.71
CA VAL A 190 -5.21 -10.98 -1.76
C VAL A 190 -6.70 -11.04 -1.44
N ALA A 191 -7.55 -11.28 -2.44
CA ALA A 191 -9.00 -11.44 -2.25
C ALA A 191 -9.32 -12.64 -1.34
N THR A 192 -8.63 -13.77 -1.55
CA THR A 192 -8.76 -14.96 -0.70
C THR A 192 -8.34 -14.65 0.73
N ALA A 193 -7.17 -14.03 0.92
CA ALA A 193 -6.67 -13.68 2.24
C ALA A 193 -7.61 -12.71 2.98
N ASN A 194 -8.14 -11.71 2.29
CA ASN A 194 -9.09 -10.74 2.86
C ASN A 194 -10.46 -11.36 3.16
N ALA A 195 -10.92 -12.37 2.41
CA ALA A 195 -12.13 -13.11 2.74
C ALA A 195 -11.96 -13.90 4.05
N ILE A 196 -10.80 -14.54 4.22
CA ILE A 196 -10.42 -15.22 5.46
C ILE A 196 -10.33 -14.22 6.61
N LEU A 197 -9.65 -13.09 6.42
CA LEU A 197 -9.54 -12.03 7.43
C LEU A 197 -10.92 -11.51 7.87
N GLY A 198 -11.84 -11.26 6.93
CA GLY A 198 -13.21 -10.86 7.26
C GLY A 198 -13.92 -11.88 8.16
N THR A 199 -13.66 -13.16 7.98
CA THR A 199 -14.22 -14.24 8.81
C THR A 199 -13.53 -14.30 10.18
N LEU A 200 -12.21 -14.09 10.25
CA LEU A 200 -11.48 -13.99 11.52
C LEU A 200 -12.00 -12.83 12.37
N VAL A 201 -12.14 -11.64 11.77
CA VAL A 201 -12.72 -10.47 12.43
C VAL A 201 -14.14 -10.76 12.90
N PHE A 202 -14.99 -11.33 12.05
CA PHE A 202 -16.33 -11.74 12.45
C PHE A 202 -16.30 -12.71 13.64
N ASN A 203 -15.36 -13.65 13.69
CA ASN A 203 -15.29 -14.60 14.79
C ASN A 203 -15.03 -13.90 16.14
N GLU A 204 -14.21 -12.85 16.14
CA GLU A 204 -13.89 -12.07 17.34
C GLU A 204 -14.97 -11.05 17.71
N THR A 205 -15.49 -10.32 16.72
CA THR A 205 -16.37 -9.15 16.95
C THR A 205 -17.85 -9.43 16.73
N LYS A 206 -18.17 -10.52 16.03
CA LYS A 206 -19.50 -10.82 15.47
C LYS A 206 -20.00 -9.77 14.47
N GLU A 207 -19.09 -8.95 13.94
CA GLU A 207 -19.38 -7.96 12.90
C GLU A 207 -18.84 -8.45 11.55
N LEU A 208 -19.68 -8.37 10.52
CA LEU A 208 -19.25 -8.57 9.14
C LEU A 208 -18.57 -7.31 8.60
N PRO A 209 -17.70 -7.43 7.56
CA PRO A 209 -17.07 -6.28 6.94
C PRO A 209 -18.10 -5.22 6.52
N ARG A 210 -17.86 -3.95 6.91
CA ARG A 210 -18.79 -2.84 6.60
C ARG A 210 -18.89 -2.56 5.10
N ASN A 211 -17.82 -2.79 4.35
CA ASN A 211 -17.80 -2.60 2.91
C ASN A 211 -18.46 -3.79 2.19
N GLU A 212 -19.56 -3.53 1.48
CA GLU A 212 -20.26 -4.53 0.65
C GLU A 212 -19.40 -5.08 -0.48
N ALA A 213 -18.43 -4.30 -0.97
CA ALA A 213 -17.47 -4.74 -1.97
C ALA A 213 -16.31 -5.57 -1.38
N SER A 214 -16.32 -5.88 -0.08
CA SER A 214 -15.29 -6.73 0.54
C SER A 214 -15.24 -8.12 -0.10
N PRO A 215 -14.06 -8.75 -0.21
CA PRO A 215 -13.93 -10.08 -0.82
C PRO A 215 -14.82 -11.15 -0.18
N LEU A 216 -14.98 -11.13 1.15
CA LEU A 216 -15.87 -12.06 1.87
C LEU A 216 -17.31 -11.97 1.35
N LYS A 217 -17.89 -10.76 1.36
CA LYS A 217 -19.29 -10.54 0.96
C LYS A 217 -19.50 -10.78 -0.53
N LYS A 218 -18.58 -10.30 -1.36
CA LYS A 218 -18.72 -10.35 -2.82
C LYS A 218 -18.51 -11.75 -3.39
N LEU A 219 -17.57 -12.52 -2.85
CA LEU A 219 -17.20 -13.84 -3.38
C LEU A 219 -17.91 -14.99 -2.66
N PHE A 220 -18.35 -14.78 -1.41
CA PHE A 220 -19.01 -15.80 -0.59
C PHE A 220 -20.31 -15.26 0.08
N PRO A 221 -21.30 -14.81 -0.72
CA PRO A 221 -22.55 -14.23 -0.18
C PRO A 221 -23.34 -15.23 0.67
N ASP A 222 -23.48 -16.48 0.21
CA ASP A 222 -24.22 -17.52 0.94
C ASP A 222 -23.62 -17.81 2.32
N PHE A 223 -22.29 -17.80 2.43
CA PHE A 223 -21.60 -17.97 3.70
C PHE A 223 -21.80 -16.76 4.61
N THR A 224 -21.74 -15.55 4.05
CA THR A 224 -22.03 -14.29 4.77
C THR A 224 -23.45 -14.28 5.34
N ASP A 225 -24.43 -14.79 4.60
CA ASP A 225 -25.82 -14.92 5.06
C ASP A 225 -25.94 -15.92 6.22
N GLN A 226 -25.19 -17.02 6.17
CA GLN A 226 -25.12 -17.98 7.28
C GLN A 226 -24.57 -17.32 8.54
N LEU A 227 -23.46 -16.58 8.44
CA LEU A 227 -22.88 -15.84 9.56
C LEU A 227 -23.86 -14.82 10.14
N SER A 228 -24.59 -14.09 9.29
CA SER A 228 -25.63 -13.14 9.71
C SER A 228 -26.74 -13.81 10.52
N LYS A 229 -27.21 -14.99 10.09
CA LYS A 229 -28.25 -15.76 10.79
C LYS A 229 -27.79 -16.22 12.17
N ILE A 230 -26.52 -16.63 12.32
CA ILE A 230 -25.95 -17.02 13.62
C ILE A 230 -26.08 -15.87 14.63
N VAL A 231 -25.73 -14.64 14.23
CA VAL A 231 -25.85 -13.46 15.11
C VAL A 231 -27.30 -13.16 15.46
N GLN A 232 -28.22 -13.27 14.50
CA GLN A 232 -29.65 -13.02 14.74
C GLN A 232 -30.28 -14.02 15.71
N ASN A 233 -29.92 -15.31 15.60
CA ASN A 233 -30.46 -16.34 16.48
C ASN A 233 -29.96 -16.15 17.92
N ASN A 234 -28.67 -15.86 18.11
CA ASN A 234 -28.11 -15.60 19.44
C ASN A 234 -28.75 -14.39 20.14
N ARG A 235 -29.26 -13.39 19.38
CA ARG A 235 -29.99 -12.24 19.95
C ARG A 235 -31.43 -12.54 20.34
N LYS A 236 -32.03 -13.63 19.84
CA LYS A 236 -33.40 -14.05 20.19
C LYS A 236 -33.46 -14.93 21.43
N GLU A 237 -32.31 -15.49 21.85
CA GLU A 237 -32.19 -16.37 23.02
C GLU A 237 -31.79 -15.62 24.32
N VAL A 238 -31.58 -14.30 24.25
CA VAL A 238 -31.28 -13.40 25.38
C VAL A 238 -32.44 -12.44 25.59
#